data_AF-A0A0Q0GL27-F1
#
_entry.id   AF-A0A0Q0GL27-F1
#
_cell.length_a   1.000
_cell.length_b   1.000
_cell.length_c   1.000
_cell.angle_alpha   90.00
_cell.angle_beta   90.00
_cell.angle_gamma   90.00
#
_symmetry.space_group_name_H-M   'P 1'
#
loop_
_entity.id
_entity.type
_entity.pdbx_description
1 polymer ?
#
loop_
_entity_poly.entity_id
_entity_poly.type
_entity_poly.pdbx_seq_one_letter_code
_entity_poly.pdbx_strand_id
1 'polypeptide(L)'
;MPDDLPSALPHDLDVDLTPPRQLPFIRRLLARLIGRGLTQLGSQHTPSWSQGHADGYLNGHIEGVREGYADGFLDGQEQGRHVLVINDTRPTLHRGPKVDDHLFDDCRLALTPELKKRIKSDVGEKLPAHAQPSAAQWKMIFSDTPSTYVIAGAGAGKSTSLVLRILLLHHYLGFELNAMTVVTFTRESRKDFINKLIDVMALWGHTLEQKQARDLVRTFHSRILPLVRSLPGYEQLRAFENLSSQSSGQEDADSNPFDLRINDAQRQQLNLCYRDL
;
A
#
# COMPACT_ATOMS: atom_id res chain seq x y z
N MET A 1 -36.76 15.70 -25.29
CA MET A 1 -38.13 16.14 -24.96
C MET A 1 -38.88 16.23 -26.28
N PRO A 2 -39.85 15.35 -26.58
CA PRO A 2 -40.74 15.60 -27.69
C PRO A 2 -41.79 16.64 -27.25
N ASP A 3 -41.83 17.75 -27.98
CA ASP A 3 -42.66 18.96 -27.77
C ASP A 3 -44.13 18.79 -28.17
N ASP A 4 -44.70 17.59 -28.08
CA ASP A 4 -46.09 17.33 -28.46
C ASP A 4 -46.97 17.14 -27.22
N LEU A 5 -47.09 18.20 -26.43
CA LEU A 5 -48.29 18.38 -25.61
C LEU A 5 -49.40 18.89 -26.53
N PRO A 6 -50.60 18.29 -26.55
CA PRO A 6 -51.75 18.89 -27.22
C PRO A 6 -52.21 20.11 -26.41
N SER A 7 -51.43 21.19 -26.46
CA SER A 7 -51.73 22.47 -25.84
C SER A 7 -52.59 23.30 -26.77
N ALA A 8 -53.81 22.84 -27.03
CA ALA A 8 -54.88 23.72 -27.51
C ALA A 8 -56.22 23.03 -27.25
N LEU A 9 -56.88 23.43 -26.16
CA LEU A 9 -58.34 23.32 -26.12
C LEU A 9 -58.88 24.12 -27.32
N PRO A 10 -59.80 23.58 -28.12
CA PRO A 10 -60.37 24.31 -29.26
C PRO A 10 -60.94 25.66 -28.79
N HIS A 11 -60.59 26.74 -29.51
CA HIS A 11 -60.84 28.14 -29.14
C HIS A 11 -62.31 28.57 -28.98
N ASP A 12 -63.28 27.67 -29.19
CA ASP A 12 -64.72 28.00 -29.24
C ASP A 12 -65.52 27.55 -27.99
N LEU A 13 -64.87 27.29 -26.86
CA LEU A 13 -65.55 26.84 -25.64
C LEU A 13 -65.30 27.81 -24.47
N ASP A 14 -65.90 29.00 -24.53
CA ASP A 14 -66.01 29.96 -23.42
C ASP A 14 -66.99 29.46 -22.34
N VAL A 15 -66.67 28.32 -21.71
CA VAL A 15 -67.38 27.84 -20.52
C VAL A 15 -66.35 27.63 -19.43
N ASP A 16 -66.35 28.54 -18.45
CA ASP A 16 -65.51 28.43 -17.25
C ASP A 16 -66.03 27.28 -16.37
N LEU A 17 -65.47 26.08 -16.58
CA LEU A 17 -65.86 24.88 -15.85
C LEU A 17 -65.13 24.82 -14.50
N THR A 18 -65.89 24.96 -13.42
CA THR A 18 -65.34 24.80 -12.07
C THR A 18 -64.92 23.34 -11.84
N PRO A 19 -63.65 23.04 -11.55
CA PRO A 19 -63.22 21.67 -11.35
C PRO A 19 -63.90 21.04 -10.13
N PRO A 20 -64.27 19.74 -10.16
CA PRO A 20 -65.04 19.10 -9.09
C PRO A 20 -64.39 19.12 -7.71
N ARG A 21 -63.07 19.36 -7.63
CA ARG A 21 -62.30 19.50 -6.39
C ARG A 21 -62.60 20.80 -5.65
N GLN A 22 -63.05 21.84 -6.35
CA GLN A 22 -63.39 23.15 -5.78
C GLN A 22 -64.86 23.22 -5.30
N LEU A 23 -65.68 22.20 -5.60
CA LEU A 23 -67.08 22.16 -5.17
C LEU A 23 -67.22 21.62 -3.72
N PRO A 24 -68.16 22.15 -2.92
CA PRO A 24 -68.45 21.61 -1.61
C PRO A 24 -68.96 20.16 -1.69
N PHE A 25 -68.71 19.37 -0.64
CA PHE A 25 -68.86 17.90 -0.64
C PHE A 25 -70.19 17.38 -1.20
N ILE A 26 -71.31 17.98 -0.80
CA ILE A 26 -72.67 17.58 -1.23
C ILE A 26 -72.87 17.84 -2.73
N ARG A 27 -72.42 19.01 -3.22
CA ARG A 27 -72.50 19.35 -4.65
C ARG A 27 -71.60 18.47 -5.50
N ARG A 28 -70.41 18.11 -4.98
CA ARG A 28 -69.50 17.16 -5.64
C ARG A 28 -70.11 15.76 -5.75
N LEU A 29 -70.84 15.30 -4.73
CA LEU A 29 -71.51 14.00 -4.75
C LEU A 29 -72.68 13.99 -5.75
N LEU A 30 -73.52 15.03 -5.72
CA LEU A 30 -74.61 15.21 -6.68
C LEU A 30 -74.10 15.28 -8.12
N ALA A 31 -73.06 16.08 -8.38
CA ALA A 31 -72.44 16.19 -9.70
C ALA A 31 -71.90 14.84 -10.20
N ARG A 32 -71.35 13.99 -9.31
CA ARG A 32 -70.89 12.64 -9.66
C ARG A 32 -72.05 11.68 -9.97
N LEU A 33 -73.16 11.77 -9.23
CA LEU A 33 -74.35 10.94 -9.48
C LEU A 33 -75.02 11.31 -10.80
N ILE A 34 -75.23 12.61 -11.04
CA ILE A 34 -75.80 13.13 -12.29
C ILE A 34 -74.87 12.83 -13.47
N GLY A 35 -73.56 13.04 -13.30
CA GLY A 35 -72.56 12.73 -14.33
C GLY A 35 -72.54 11.25 -14.72
N ARG A 36 -72.62 10.33 -13.76
CA ARG A 36 -72.73 8.89 -14.02
C ARG A 36 -74.03 8.52 -14.75
N GLY A 37 -75.16 9.13 -14.36
CA GLY A 37 -76.44 8.94 -15.04
C GLY A 37 -76.41 9.42 -16.49
N LEU A 38 -75.86 10.62 -16.74
CA LEU A 38 -75.71 11.18 -18.09
C LEU A 38 -74.74 10.36 -18.96
N THR A 39 -73.68 9.82 -18.36
CA THR A 39 -72.72 8.95 -19.07
C THR A 39 -73.35 7.62 -19.47
N GLN A 40 -74.18 7.01 -18.60
CA GLN A 40 -74.93 5.80 -18.93
C GLN A 40 -75.97 6.03 -20.03
N LEU A 41 -76.50 7.24 -20.14
CA LEU A 41 -77.39 7.68 -21.22
C LEU A 41 -76.64 8.08 -22.51
N GLY A 42 -75.30 7.95 -22.54
CA GLY A 42 -74.47 8.27 -23.70
C GLY A 42 -74.32 9.78 -23.97
N SER A 43 -74.77 10.65 -23.06
CA SER A 43 -74.66 12.10 -23.20
C SER A 43 -73.25 12.56 -22.81
N GLN A 44 -72.47 13.01 -23.79
CA GLN A 44 -71.13 13.55 -23.57
C GLN A 44 -71.16 15.08 -23.73
N HIS A 45 -70.69 15.78 -22.70
CA HIS A 45 -70.46 17.22 -22.78
C HIS A 45 -69.00 17.45 -23.21
N THR A 46 -68.81 17.80 -24.48
CA THR A 46 -67.51 17.93 -25.17
C THR A 46 -66.46 18.71 -24.36
N PRO A 47 -66.77 19.88 -23.75
CA PRO A 47 -65.79 20.66 -22.98
C PRO A 47 -65.30 19.94 -21.71
N SER A 48 -66.18 19.23 -21.02
CA SER A 48 -65.80 18.48 -19.81
C SER A 48 -65.03 17.21 -20.13
N TRP A 49 -65.31 16.60 -21.29
CA TRP A 49 -64.61 15.41 -21.76
C TRP A 49 -63.18 15.77 -22.19
N SER A 50 -62.98 16.86 -22.95
CA SER A 50 -61.66 17.33 -23.34
C SER A 50 -60.81 17.74 -22.14
N GLN A 51 -61.40 18.45 -21.16
CA GLN A 51 -60.71 18.83 -19.93
C GLN A 51 -60.31 17.61 -19.10
N GLY A 52 -61.20 16.62 -18.94
CA GLY A 52 -60.91 15.39 -18.21
C GLY A 52 -59.85 14.54 -18.90
N HIS A 53 -59.84 14.49 -20.24
CA HIS A 53 -58.80 13.81 -21.01
C HIS A 53 -57.44 14.49 -20.90
N ALA A 54 -57.39 15.83 -20.98
CA ALA A 54 -56.16 16.59 -20.84
C ALA A 54 -55.57 16.43 -19.42
N ASP A 55 -56.39 16.54 -18.38
CA ASP A 55 -55.97 16.35 -17.00
C ASP A 55 -55.52 14.89 -16.73
N GLY A 56 -56.24 13.91 -17.29
CA GLY A 56 -55.87 12.50 -17.20
C GLY A 56 -54.55 12.18 -17.92
N TYR A 57 -54.35 12.74 -19.12
CA TYR A 57 -53.12 12.55 -19.89
C TYR A 57 -51.93 13.22 -19.19
N LEU A 58 -52.07 14.46 -18.72
CA LEU A 58 -51.01 15.18 -18.00
C LEU A 58 -50.62 14.47 -16.71
N ASN A 59 -51.58 14.16 -15.84
CA ASN A 59 -51.27 13.50 -14.57
C ASN A 59 -50.72 12.09 -14.79
N GLY A 60 -51.29 11.32 -15.72
CA GLY A 60 -50.80 9.97 -16.03
C GLY A 60 -49.41 9.98 -16.66
N HIS A 61 -49.12 10.94 -17.54
CA HIS A 61 -47.81 11.08 -18.15
C HIS A 61 -46.75 11.55 -17.13
N ILE A 62 -47.08 12.54 -16.30
CA ILE A 62 -46.16 13.03 -15.25
C ILE A 62 -45.84 11.91 -14.26
N GLU A 63 -46.84 11.17 -13.80
CA GLU A 63 -46.62 10.09 -12.84
C GLU A 63 -45.84 8.94 -13.48
N GLY A 64 -46.19 8.53 -14.70
CA GLY A 64 -45.46 7.47 -15.40
C GLY A 64 -43.99 7.82 -15.72
N VAL A 65 -43.71 9.08 -16.08
CA VAL A 65 -42.33 9.54 -16.28
C VAL A 65 -41.56 9.56 -14.96
N ARG A 66 -42.21 9.97 -13.86
CA ARG A 66 -41.59 10.02 -12.55
C ARG A 66 -41.26 8.63 -12.01
N GLU A 67 -42.20 7.69 -12.10
CA GLU A 67 -41.99 6.30 -11.70
C GLU A 67 -40.89 5.66 -12.56
N GLY A 68 -40.96 5.79 -13.89
CA GLY A 68 -39.95 5.23 -14.78
C GLY A 68 -38.55 5.82 -14.57
N TYR A 69 -38.44 7.10 -14.22
CA TYR A 69 -37.16 7.72 -13.86
C TYR A 69 -36.62 7.19 -12.52
N ALA A 70 -37.48 7.04 -11.51
CA ALA A 70 -37.08 6.54 -10.20
C ALA A 70 -36.57 5.09 -10.28
N ASP A 71 -37.28 4.24 -11.00
CA ASP A 71 -36.90 2.83 -11.20
C ASP A 71 -35.60 2.72 -11.99
N GLY A 72 -35.47 3.45 -13.11
CA GLY A 72 -34.25 3.45 -13.91
C GLY A 72 -33.02 4.00 -13.17
N PHE A 73 -33.22 4.93 -12.24
CA PHE A 73 -32.15 5.47 -11.40
C PHE A 73 -31.66 4.44 -10.36
N LEU A 74 -32.57 3.69 -9.75
CA LEU A 74 -32.23 2.61 -8.81
C LEU A 74 -31.47 1.48 -9.51
N ASP A 75 -31.98 1.02 -10.67
CA ASP A 75 -31.31 0.00 -11.49
C ASP A 75 -29.91 0.45 -11.92
N GLY A 76 -29.76 1.72 -12.32
CA GLY A 76 -28.47 2.29 -12.68
C GLY A 76 -27.47 2.32 -11.51
N GLN A 77 -27.93 2.60 -10.28
CA GLN A 77 -27.10 2.54 -9.09
C GLN A 77 -26.65 1.11 -8.77
N GLU A 78 -27.55 0.13 -8.89
CA GLU A 78 -27.19 -1.27 -8.63
C GLU A 78 -26.20 -1.81 -9.66
N GLN A 79 -26.40 -1.50 -10.94
CA GLN A 79 -25.48 -1.90 -12.02
C GLN A 79 -24.12 -1.21 -11.93
N GLY A 80 -24.07 0.05 -11.45
CA GLY A 80 -22.84 0.80 -11.22
C GLY A 80 -22.13 0.48 -9.90
N ARG A 81 -22.70 -0.39 -9.05
CA ARG A 81 -22.15 -0.70 -7.73
C ARG A 81 -20.94 -1.63 -7.85
N HIS A 82 -19.75 -1.04 -7.94
CA HIS A 82 -18.50 -1.78 -7.84
C HIS A 82 -18.20 -2.16 -6.38
N VAL A 83 -18.40 -3.44 -6.03
CA VAL A 83 -18.07 -3.97 -4.71
C VAL A 83 -16.63 -4.49 -4.72
N LEU A 84 -15.73 -3.80 -4.04
CA LEU A 84 -14.36 -4.25 -3.82
C LEU A 84 -14.33 -5.23 -2.63
N VAL A 85 -14.19 -6.52 -2.91
CA VAL A 85 -14.00 -7.55 -1.87
C VAL A 85 -12.51 -7.76 -1.64
N ILE A 86 -11.99 -7.21 -0.54
CA ILE A 86 -10.61 -7.44 -0.10
C ILE A 86 -10.59 -8.72 0.74
N ASN A 87 -10.17 -9.84 0.13
CA ASN A 87 -9.92 -11.08 0.85
C ASN A 87 -8.45 -11.12 1.29
N ASP A 88 -8.20 -10.93 2.58
CA ASP A 88 -6.86 -11.08 3.16
C ASP A 88 -6.55 -12.57 3.35
N THR A 89 -5.68 -13.10 2.49
CA THR A 89 -5.24 -14.51 2.52
C THR A 89 -3.98 -14.72 3.37
N ARG A 90 -3.48 -13.67 4.03
CA ARG A 90 -2.30 -13.81 4.89
C ARG A 90 -2.62 -14.72 6.09
N PRO A 91 -1.68 -15.57 6.52
CA PRO A 91 -1.87 -16.41 7.69
C PRO A 91 -2.23 -15.54 8.91
N THR A 92 -3.31 -15.88 9.61
CA THR A 92 -3.74 -15.20 10.85
C THR A 92 -2.77 -15.42 12.00
N LEU A 93 -1.98 -16.49 11.95
CA LEU A 93 -0.94 -16.80 12.92
C LEU A 93 0.42 -16.27 12.45
N HIS A 94 1.00 -15.38 13.25
CA HIS A 94 2.37 -14.91 13.09
C HIS A 94 3.32 -16.13 13.21
N ARG A 95 3.89 -16.57 12.09
CA ARG A 95 4.88 -17.65 12.10
C ARG A 95 6.23 -17.05 12.47
N GLY A 96 6.70 -17.35 13.68
CA GLY A 96 8.03 -16.98 14.12
C GLY A 96 9.14 -17.67 13.29
N PRO A 97 10.39 -17.22 13.44
CA PRO A 97 11.55 -17.85 12.82
C PRO A 97 11.66 -19.33 13.20
N LYS A 98 12.14 -20.14 12.26
CA LYS A 98 12.44 -21.57 12.46
C LYS A 98 13.95 -21.80 12.51
N VAL A 99 14.35 -22.95 13.03
CA VAL A 99 15.73 -23.44 12.93
C VAL A 99 16.02 -23.78 11.47
N ASP A 100 17.18 -23.35 10.99
CA ASP A 100 17.70 -23.73 9.67
C ASP A 100 18.68 -24.90 9.87
N ASP A 101 18.26 -26.09 9.44
CA ASP A 101 19.04 -27.32 9.56
C ASP A 101 20.18 -27.39 8.52
N HIS A 102 20.22 -26.49 7.54
CA HIS A 102 21.15 -26.49 6.41
C HIS A 102 22.28 -25.46 6.54
N LEU A 103 22.39 -24.80 7.70
CA LEU A 103 23.38 -23.72 7.92
C LEU A 103 24.84 -24.17 7.70
N PHE A 104 25.12 -25.46 7.92
CA PHE A 104 26.45 -26.06 7.80
C PHE A 104 26.57 -27.05 6.62
N ASP A 105 25.61 -27.06 5.71
CA ASP A 105 25.69 -27.91 4.52
C ASP A 105 26.85 -27.47 3.62
N ASP A 106 27.39 -28.43 2.88
CA ASP A 106 28.55 -28.27 1.99
C ASP A 106 28.16 -27.54 0.68
N CYS A 107 27.58 -26.35 0.80
CA CYS A 107 27.24 -25.49 -0.33
C CYS A 107 28.44 -24.61 -0.70
N ARG A 108 29.28 -25.10 -1.61
CA ARG A 108 30.45 -24.34 -2.09
C ARG A 108 30.10 -23.43 -3.25
N LEU A 109 30.63 -22.21 -3.23
CA LEU A 109 30.51 -21.27 -4.34
C LEU A 109 31.23 -21.79 -5.58
N ALA A 110 30.58 -21.70 -6.74
CA ALA A 110 31.13 -22.13 -8.03
C ALA A 110 32.20 -21.15 -8.56
N LEU A 111 33.38 -21.14 -7.94
CA LEU A 111 34.50 -20.25 -8.27
C LEU A 111 35.53 -20.93 -9.17
N THR A 112 35.32 -20.87 -10.49
CA THR A 112 36.28 -21.40 -11.47
C THR A 112 37.57 -20.57 -11.53
N PRO A 113 38.72 -21.16 -11.88
CA PRO A 113 39.98 -20.42 -12.02
C PRO A 113 39.90 -19.32 -13.08
N GLU A 114 39.14 -19.53 -14.15
CA GLU A 114 38.88 -18.55 -15.21
C GLU A 114 38.14 -17.33 -14.63
N LEU A 115 37.14 -17.58 -13.78
CA LEU A 115 36.37 -16.52 -13.13
C LEU A 115 37.27 -15.70 -12.19
N LYS A 116 38.10 -16.36 -11.37
CA LYS A 116 39.07 -15.68 -10.49
C LYS A 116 40.05 -14.81 -11.30
N LYS A 117 40.52 -15.30 -12.45
CA LYS A 117 41.41 -14.54 -13.35
C LYS A 117 40.71 -13.32 -13.92
N ARG A 118 39.48 -13.48 -14.42
CA ARG A 118 38.66 -12.37 -14.94
C ARG A 118 38.46 -11.28 -13.89
N ILE A 119 38.04 -11.65 -12.68
CA ILE A 119 37.80 -10.69 -11.60
C ILE A 119 39.06 -9.93 -11.22
N LYS A 120 40.21 -10.61 -11.16
CA LYS A 120 41.49 -9.94 -10.88
C LYS A 120 41.87 -8.94 -11.99
N SER A 121 41.60 -9.27 -13.26
CA SER A 121 41.80 -8.35 -14.38
C SER A 121 40.91 -7.11 -14.25
N ASP A 122 39.60 -7.34 -14.08
CA ASP A 122 38.60 -6.27 -13.99
C ASP A 122 38.88 -5.34 -12.80
N VAL A 123 39.27 -5.91 -11.65
CA VAL A 123 39.69 -5.14 -10.47
C VAL A 123 40.98 -4.37 -10.74
N GLY A 124 41.96 -4.97 -11.42
CA GLY A 124 43.21 -4.31 -11.82
C GLY A 124 42.99 -3.10 -12.73
N GLU A 125 42.00 -3.17 -13.61
CA GLU A 125 41.66 -2.10 -14.56
C GLU A 125 40.81 -0.99 -13.94
N LYS A 126 39.83 -1.35 -13.11
CA LYS A 126 38.80 -0.41 -12.62
C LYS A 126 39.15 0.27 -11.30
N LEU A 127 39.92 -0.39 -10.43
CA LEU A 127 40.27 0.17 -9.12
C LEU A 127 41.64 0.86 -9.14
N PRO A 128 41.79 1.98 -8.42
CA PRO A 128 43.07 2.66 -8.31
C PRO A 128 44.10 1.81 -7.54
N ALA A 129 45.38 2.10 -7.73
CA ALA A 129 46.49 1.30 -7.16
C ALA A 129 46.41 1.10 -5.64
N HIS A 130 45.94 2.10 -4.88
CA HIS A 130 45.81 2.03 -3.42
C HIS A 130 44.62 1.17 -2.94
N ALA A 131 43.66 0.87 -3.82
CA ALA A 131 42.47 0.07 -3.52
C ALA A 131 42.60 -1.39 -3.99
N GLN A 132 43.76 -1.77 -4.55
CA GLN A 132 44.02 -3.12 -5.03
C GLN A 132 44.12 -4.11 -3.86
N PRO A 133 43.42 -5.26 -3.91
CA PRO A 133 43.45 -6.21 -2.81
C PRO A 133 44.81 -6.92 -2.65
N SER A 134 45.24 -7.11 -1.40
CA SER A 134 46.39 -7.95 -1.07
C SER A 134 46.11 -9.44 -1.27
N ALA A 135 47.15 -10.28 -1.26
CA ALA A 135 47.00 -11.73 -1.38
C ALA A 135 46.06 -12.33 -0.31
N ALA A 136 46.13 -11.82 0.93
CA ALA A 136 45.25 -12.24 2.01
C ALA A 136 43.79 -11.81 1.79
N GLN A 137 43.58 -10.61 1.25
CA GLN A 137 42.24 -10.12 0.91
C GLN A 137 41.64 -10.91 -0.25
N TRP A 138 42.43 -11.27 -1.27
CA TRP A 138 41.97 -12.15 -2.35
C TRP A 138 41.55 -13.53 -1.84
N LYS A 139 42.28 -14.09 -0.86
CA LYS A 139 41.90 -15.36 -0.22
C LYS A 139 40.53 -15.26 0.45
N MET A 140 40.24 -14.15 1.14
CA MET A 140 38.93 -13.87 1.73
C MET A 140 37.84 -13.69 0.66
N ILE A 141 38.11 -12.85 -0.35
CA ILE A 141 37.14 -12.54 -1.42
C ILE A 141 36.74 -13.81 -2.16
N PHE A 142 37.70 -14.70 -2.45
CA PHE A 142 37.47 -15.97 -3.16
C PHE A 142 37.21 -17.18 -2.25
N SER A 143 36.88 -16.97 -0.97
CA SER A 143 36.47 -18.08 -0.13
C SER A 143 35.23 -18.75 -0.72
N ASP A 144 35.30 -20.05 -0.97
CA ASP A 144 34.22 -20.85 -1.55
C ASP A 144 33.29 -21.46 -0.50
N THR A 145 33.73 -21.52 0.75
CA THR A 145 32.95 -22.03 1.88
C THR A 145 31.73 -21.14 2.23
N PRO A 146 30.63 -21.73 2.71
CA PRO A 146 29.44 -20.99 3.12
C PRO A 146 29.68 -20.13 4.37
N SER A 147 30.51 -20.63 5.28
CA SER A 147 30.94 -19.91 6.49
C SER A 147 32.44 -19.59 6.42
N THR A 148 32.79 -18.31 6.42
CA THR A 148 34.18 -17.85 6.39
C THR A 148 34.45 -16.93 7.57
N TYR A 149 35.35 -17.35 8.46
CA TYR A 149 35.85 -16.51 9.54
C TYR A 149 37.13 -15.78 9.10
N VAL A 150 37.21 -14.49 9.41
CA VAL A 150 38.31 -13.62 8.96
C VAL A 150 38.86 -12.85 10.15
N ILE A 151 40.14 -13.07 10.45
CA ILE A 151 40.88 -12.32 11.45
C ILE A 151 41.56 -11.14 10.74
N ALA A 152 41.19 -9.91 11.11
CA ALA A 152 41.72 -8.73 10.45
C ALA A 152 41.91 -7.56 11.43
N GLY A 153 43.15 -7.07 11.52
CA GLY A 153 43.53 -5.91 12.33
C GLY A 153 42.87 -4.60 11.89
N ALA A 154 43.04 -3.56 12.69
CA ALA A 154 42.64 -2.21 12.31
C ALA A 154 43.36 -1.79 11.00
N GLY A 155 42.65 -1.10 10.10
CA GLY A 155 43.23 -0.68 8.81
C GLY A 155 43.45 -1.77 7.75
N ALA A 156 43.21 -3.05 8.05
CA ALA A 156 43.46 -4.17 7.12
C ALA A 156 42.52 -4.23 5.88
N GLY A 157 41.70 -3.19 5.63
CA GLY A 157 40.80 -3.15 4.47
C GLY A 157 39.60 -4.09 4.54
N LYS A 158 39.09 -4.38 5.75
CA LYS A 158 37.91 -5.26 5.99
C LYS A 158 36.70 -4.87 5.14
N SER A 159 36.28 -3.60 5.22
CA SER A 159 35.10 -3.11 4.51
C SER A 159 35.28 -3.21 3.00
N THR A 160 36.43 -2.80 2.47
CA THR A 160 36.74 -2.86 1.03
C THR A 160 36.73 -4.30 0.51
N SER A 161 37.32 -5.23 1.26
CA SER A 161 37.34 -6.65 0.89
C SER A 161 35.94 -7.26 0.89
N LEU A 162 35.10 -6.86 1.86
CA LEU A 162 33.71 -7.32 1.93
C LEU A 162 32.85 -6.74 0.79
N VAL A 163 33.04 -5.47 0.42
CA VAL A 163 32.39 -4.87 -0.76
C VAL A 163 32.74 -5.62 -2.04
N LEU A 164 34.02 -5.95 -2.25
CA LEU A 164 34.44 -6.76 -3.40
C LEU A 164 33.88 -8.18 -3.37
N ARG A 165 33.64 -8.75 -2.19
CA ARG A 165 32.96 -10.04 -2.07
C ARG A 165 31.47 -9.94 -2.42
N ILE A 166 30.79 -8.84 -2.07
CA ILE A 166 29.40 -8.60 -2.50
C ILE A 166 29.35 -8.44 -4.02
N LEU A 167 30.30 -7.69 -4.60
CA LEU A 167 30.42 -7.53 -6.04
C LEU A 167 30.64 -8.88 -6.76
N LEU A 168 31.52 -9.75 -6.22
CA LEU A 168 31.69 -11.13 -6.69
C LEU A 168 30.34 -11.86 -6.75
N LEU A 169 29.62 -11.90 -5.63
CA LEU A 169 28.36 -12.62 -5.51
C LEU A 169 27.32 -12.07 -6.49
N HIS A 170 27.16 -10.75 -6.54
CA HIS A 170 26.14 -10.13 -7.37
C HIS A 170 26.48 -10.11 -8.86
N HIS A 171 27.60 -9.47 -9.23
CA HIS A 171 27.92 -9.22 -10.64
C HIS A 171 28.41 -10.47 -11.37
N TYR A 172 29.17 -11.34 -10.70
CA TYR A 172 29.81 -12.48 -11.36
C TYR A 172 29.07 -13.80 -11.16
N LEU A 173 28.41 -13.98 -10.02
CA LEU A 173 27.66 -15.20 -9.71
C LEU A 173 26.13 -15.01 -9.81
N GLY A 174 25.65 -13.79 -10.03
CA GLY A 174 24.24 -13.51 -10.27
C GLY A 174 23.34 -13.57 -9.04
N PHE A 175 23.88 -13.54 -7.83
CA PHE A 175 23.07 -13.48 -6.62
C PHE A 175 22.31 -12.15 -6.54
N GLU A 176 21.03 -12.20 -6.20
CA GLU A 176 20.22 -10.99 -6.04
C GLU A 176 20.65 -10.20 -4.79
N LEU A 177 20.70 -8.86 -4.88
CA LEU A 177 21.08 -8.00 -3.75
C LEU A 177 20.10 -8.08 -2.58
N ASN A 178 18.81 -8.29 -2.87
CA ASN A 178 17.73 -8.45 -1.88
C ASN A 178 17.89 -9.72 -1.02
N ALA A 179 18.64 -10.73 -1.49
CA ALA A 179 18.90 -11.99 -0.80
C ALA A 179 20.13 -11.90 0.12
N MET A 180 20.85 -10.78 0.09
CA MET A 180 22.02 -10.54 0.92
C MET A 180 21.69 -9.59 2.08
N THR A 181 22.44 -9.72 3.18
CA THR A 181 22.37 -8.78 4.29
C THR A 181 23.77 -8.59 4.86
N VAL A 182 24.19 -7.34 4.99
CA VAL A 182 25.43 -6.94 5.64
C VAL A 182 25.09 -6.31 6.97
N VAL A 183 25.65 -6.85 8.05
CA VAL A 183 25.43 -6.34 9.40
C VAL A 183 26.69 -5.63 9.90
N THR A 184 26.54 -4.38 10.31
CA THR A 184 27.62 -3.58 10.91
C THR A 184 27.27 -3.17 12.34
N PHE A 185 28.29 -2.87 13.14
CA PHE A 185 28.08 -2.54 14.55
C PHE A 185 27.68 -1.06 14.77
N THR A 186 28.38 -0.13 14.11
CA THR A 186 28.17 1.32 14.30
C THR A 186 27.54 1.98 13.08
N ARG A 187 26.93 3.15 13.30
CA ARG A 187 26.25 3.95 12.25
C ARG A 187 27.25 4.55 11.27
N GLU A 188 28.40 4.97 11.78
CA GLU A 188 29.49 5.55 11.01
C GLU A 188 30.07 4.50 10.07
N SER A 189 30.27 3.28 10.58
CA SER A 189 30.72 2.14 9.77
C SER A 189 29.68 1.78 8.71
N ARG A 190 28.38 1.81 9.04
CA ARG A 190 27.28 1.61 8.07
C ARG A 190 27.34 2.64 6.94
N LYS A 191 27.46 3.92 7.27
CA LYS A 191 27.48 5.02 6.30
C LYS A 191 28.71 4.93 5.38
N ASP A 192 29.89 4.71 5.96
CA ASP A 192 31.14 4.53 5.20
C ASP A 192 31.05 3.30 4.28
N PHE A 193 30.47 2.20 4.76
CA PHE A 193 30.29 0.99 3.96
C PHE A 193 29.33 1.20 2.79
N ILE A 194 28.18 1.85 3.03
CA ILE A 194 27.19 2.14 1.97
C ILE A 194 27.81 2.98 0.87
N ASN A 195 28.54 4.05 1.22
CA ASN A 195 29.18 4.91 0.23
C ASN A 195 30.17 4.11 -0.62
N LYS A 196 31.06 3.34 0.02
CA LYS A 196 32.01 2.47 -0.69
C LYS A 196 31.34 1.45 -1.58
N LEU A 197 30.22 0.87 -1.13
CA LEU A 197 29.46 -0.09 -1.92
C LEU A 197 28.90 0.57 -3.18
N ILE A 198 28.27 1.74 -3.06
CA ILE A 198 27.72 2.48 -4.20
C ILE A 198 28.84 2.84 -5.18
N ASP A 199 29.94 3.41 -4.69
CA ASP A 199 31.07 3.82 -5.50
C ASP A 199 31.68 2.64 -6.28
N VAL A 200 31.93 1.52 -5.61
CA VAL A 200 32.50 0.32 -6.24
C VAL A 200 31.52 -0.32 -7.22
N MET A 201 30.24 -0.42 -6.88
CA MET A 201 29.22 -1.00 -7.77
C MET A 201 29.06 -0.17 -9.05
N ALA A 202 29.16 1.16 -8.95
CA ALA A 202 29.11 2.08 -10.08
C ALA A 202 30.25 1.84 -11.09
N LEU A 203 31.46 1.48 -10.62
CA LEU A 203 32.58 1.11 -11.50
C LEU A 203 32.27 -0.15 -12.36
N TRP A 204 31.35 -0.99 -11.91
CA TRP A 204 30.83 -2.14 -12.66
C TRP A 204 29.54 -1.86 -13.44
N GLY A 205 29.12 -0.60 -13.52
CA GLY A 205 27.93 -0.19 -14.26
C GLY A 205 26.62 -0.41 -13.51
N HIS A 206 26.68 -0.77 -12.21
CA HIS A 206 25.50 -0.96 -11.39
C HIS A 206 25.13 0.33 -10.68
N THR A 207 23.97 0.90 -11.00
CA THR A 207 23.42 2.09 -10.33
C THR A 207 22.63 1.66 -9.10
N LEU A 208 23.30 1.60 -7.95
CA LEU A 208 22.67 1.24 -6.69
C LEU A 208 22.01 2.46 -6.05
N GLU A 209 20.69 2.42 -5.88
CA GLU A 209 19.98 3.49 -5.17
C GLU A 209 20.35 3.51 -3.69
N GLN A 210 20.37 4.71 -3.09
CA GLN A 210 20.66 4.89 -1.67
C GLN A 210 19.73 4.05 -0.78
N LYS A 211 18.47 3.90 -1.18
CA LYS A 211 17.48 3.09 -0.46
C LYS A 211 17.87 1.61 -0.48
N GLN A 212 18.16 1.06 -1.66
CA GLN A 212 18.59 -0.32 -1.83
C GLN A 212 19.86 -0.62 -1.01
N ALA A 213 20.84 0.29 -1.03
CA ALA A 213 22.07 0.14 -0.25
C ALA A 213 21.80 0.15 1.28
N ARG A 214 20.86 0.97 1.75
CA ARG A 214 20.44 1.01 3.17
C ARG A 214 19.68 -0.23 3.60
N ASP A 215 18.95 -0.85 2.69
CA ASP A 215 18.23 -2.09 2.96
C ASP A 215 19.17 -3.30 3.05
N LEU A 216 20.23 -3.31 2.23
CA LEU A 216 21.28 -4.31 2.24
C LEU A 216 22.20 -4.19 3.47
N VAL A 217 22.59 -2.96 3.85
CA VAL A 217 23.54 -2.71 4.95
C VAL A 217 22.82 -2.15 6.16
N ARG A 218 22.70 -2.97 7.20
CA ARG A 218 21.92 -2.71 8.41
C ARG A 218 22.79 -2.75 9.66
N THR A 219 22.37 -2.04 10.71
CA THR A 219 22.94 -2.25 12.04
C THR A 219 22.36 -3.52 12.66
N PHE A 220 23.08 -4.15 13.60
CA PHE A 220 22.59 -5.34 14.30
C PHE A 220 21.20 -5.12 14.92
N HIS A 221 21.02 -3.99 15.62
CA HIS A 221 19.76 -3.61 16.27
C HIS A 221 18.60 -3.49 15.27
N SER A 222 18.83 -2.84 14.13
CA SER A 222 17.80 -2.71 13.09
C SER A 222 17.39 -4.05 12.45
N ARG A 223 18.24 -5.08 12.53
CA ARG A 223 17.93 -6.42 12.00
C ARG A 223 17.28 -7.33 13.02
N ILE A 224 17.72 -7.29 14.27
CA ILE A 224 17.22 -8.17 15.34
C ILE A 224 15.83 -7.75 15.81
N LEU A 225 15.50 -6.45 15.83
CA LEU A 225 14.24 -5.98 16.37
C LEU A 225 13.00 -6.49 15.59
N PRO A 226 12.98 -6.47 14.24
CA PRO A 226 11.92 -7.13 13.48
C PRO A 226 11.83 -8.64 13.73
N LEU A 227 12.97 -9.31 13.91
CA LEU A 227 13.00 -10.74 14.21
C LEU A 227 12.34 -11.03 15.57
N VAL A 228 12.70 -10.27 16.61
CA VAL A 228 12.13 -10.48 17.95
C VAL A 228 10.64 -10.12 17.97
N ARG A 229 10.24 -9.06 17.28
CA ARG A 229 8.81 -8.69 17.14
C ARG A 229 7.97 -9.73 16.42
N SER A 230 8.60 -10.61 15.63
CA SER A 230 7.90 -11.73 14.99
C SER A 230 7.63 -12.91 15.93
N LEU A 231 8.21 -12.90 17.14
CA LEU A 231 7.97 -13.92 18.16
C LEU A 231 6.66 -13.63 18.92
N PRO A 232 5.84 -14.66 19.21
CA PRO A 232 4.61 -14.48 19.98
C PRO A 232 4.87 -13.82 21.34
N GLY A 233 4.11 -12.78 21.67
CA GLY A 233 4.21 -12.02 22.93
C GLY A 233 5.27 -10.91 22.93
N TYR A 234 6.02 -10.73 21.84
CA TYR A 234 7.04 -9.68 21.70
C TYR A 234 6.70 -8.66 20.60
N GLU A 235 5.46 -8.65 20.09
CA GLU A 235 5.03 -7.83 18.95
C GLU A 235 5.21 -6.33 19.22
N GLN A 236 5.02 -5.91 20.47
CA GLN A 236 5.15 -4.53 20.91
C GLN A 236 6.52 -4.20 21.49
N LEU A 237 7.49 -5.12 21.43
CA LEU A 237 8.81 -4.90 22.00
C LEU A 237 9.45 -3.65 21.39
N ARG A 238 9.89 -2.75 22.25
CA ARG A 238 10.69 -1.58 21.88
C ARG A 238 12.03 -1.71 22.58
N ALA A 239 13.10 -1.48 21.82
CA ALA A 239 14.42 -1.42 22.41
C ALA A 239 14.50 -0.23 23.37
N PHE A 240 15.11 -0.42 24.52
CA PHE A 240 15.17 0.60 25.58
C PHE A 240 15.88 1.87 25.08
N GLU A 241 16.94 1.72 24.28
CA GLU A 241 17.66 2.81 23.64
C GLU A 241 16.79 3.66 22.68
N ASN A 242 15.66 3.12 22.21
CA ASN A 242 14.73 3.79 21.28
C ASN A 242 13.48 4.35 21.98
N LEU A 243 13.40 4.27 23.31
CA LEU A 243 12.31 4.87 24.07
C LEU A 243 12.47 6.40 24.05
N SER A 244 11.82 7.09 23.12
CA SER A 244 11.71 8.56 23.11
C SER A 244 10.30 9.01 23.51
N SER A 245 10.19 10.21 24.09
CA SER A 245 8.91 10.80 24.50
C SER A 245 8.09 11.38 23.33
N GLN A 246 8.68 11.50 22.14
CA GLN A 246 8.00 12.01 20.95
C GLN A 246 7.76 10.88 19.95
N SER A 247 6.49 10.54 19.80
CA SER A 247 5.94 9.68 18.74
C SER A 247 5.98 10.39 17.39
N SER A 248 7.16 10.75 16.90
CA SER A 248 7.34 10.97 15.46
C SER A 248 7.36 9.58 14.82
N GLY A 249 6.33 9.26 14.03
CA GLY A 249 6.15 7.99 13.32
C GLY A 249 7.19 7.72 12.21
N GLN A 250 8.39 8.24 12.39
CA GLN A 250 9.56 7.89 11.61
C GLN A 250 10.30 6.86 12.45
N GLU A 251 10.37 5.62 11.94
CA GLU A 251 11.15 4.53 12.53
C GLU A 251 12.65 4.87 12.51
N ASP A 252 13.06 5.87 13.28
CA ASP A 252 14.45 6.10 13.64
C ASP A 252 14.82 5.05 14.70
N ALA A 253 14.81 3.78 14.29
CA ALA A 253 15.36 2.64 15.01
C ALA A 253 16.90 2.66 14.99
N ASP A 254 17.48 3.86 15.09
CA ASP A 254 18.87 4.16 14.82
C ASP A 254 19.45 5.10 15.92
N SER A 255 19.00 4.97 17.19
CA SER A 255 19.71 5.61 18.31
C SER A 255 21.06 4.92 18.57
N ASN A 256 22.04 5.65 19.09
CA ASN A 256 23.37 5.09 19.36
C ASN A 256 23.29 4.22 20.64
N PRO A 257 23.56 2.90 20.57
CA PRO A 257 23.46 2.01 21.72
C PRO A 257 24.48 2.32 22.84
N PHE A 258 25.47 3.18 22.58
CA PHE A 258 26.47 3.62 23.56
C PHE A 258 26.25 5.04 24.08
N ASP A 259 25.10 5.65 23.79
CA ASP A 259 24.78 6.93 24.43
C ASP A 259 24.51 6.69 25.92
N LEU A 260 25.42 7.16 26.77
CA LEU A 260 25.32 7.03 28.23
C LEU A 260 24.23 7.94 28.81
N ARG A 261 23.69 8.88 28.02
CA ARG A 261 22.67 9.81 28.46
C ARG A 261 21.30 9.16 28.34
N ILE A 262 20.73 8.79 29.49
CA ILE A 262 19.34 8.37 29.57
C ILE A 262 18.41 9.57 29.41
N ASN A 263 17.37 9.41 28.61
CA ASN A 263 16.30 10.41 28.49
C ASN A 263 15.22 10.20 29.57
N ASP A 264 14.26 11.13 29.67
CA ASP A 264 13.24 11.09 30.72
C ASP A 264 12.34 9.85 30.64
N ALA A 265 11.99 9.39 29.43
CA ALA A 265 11.17 8.19 29.25
C ALA A 265 11.91 6.92 29.72
N GLN A 266 13.18 6.80 29.37
CA GLN A 266 14.09 5.74 29.83
C GLN A 266 14.26 5.78 31.35
N ARG A 267 14.45 6.97 31.92
CA ARG A 267 14.61 7.17 33.36
C ARG A 267 13.35 6.78 34.13
N GLN A 268 12.16 7.13 33.63
CA GLN A 268 10.90 6.72 34.23
C GLN A 268 10.76 5.20 34.26
N GLN A 269 11.06 4.51 33.15
CA GLN A 269 10.99 3.05 33.09
C GLN A 269 12.00 2.39 34.06
N LEU A 270 13.24 2.89 34.12
CA LEU A 270 14.21 2.41 35.10
C LEU A 270 13.70 2.57 36.54
N ASN A 271 13.16 3.76 36.88
CA ASN A 271 12.62 4.01 38.21
C ASN A 271 11.45 3.08 38.56
N LEU A 272 10.60 2.71 37.58
CA LEU A 272 9.54 1.72 37.80
C LEU A 272 10.11 0.35 38.16
N CYS A 273 11.13 -0.11 37.44
CA CYS A 273 11.80 -1.38 37.76
C CYS A 273 12.46 -1.38 39.15
N TYR A 274 13.03 -0.24 39.57
CA TYR A 274 13.65 -0.12 40.90
C TYR A 274 12.66 0.06 42.04
N ARG A 275 11.44 0.53 41.77
CA ARG A 275 10.40 0.70 42.80
C ARG A 275 9.86 -0.64 43.30
N ASP A 276 9.87 -1.64 42.43
CA ASP A 276 9.28 -2.96 42.71
C ASP A 276 10.33 -3.97 43.24
N LEU A 277 11.55 -3.50 43.55
CA LEU A 277 12.65 -4.24 44.22
C LEU A 277 12.74 -3.84 45.71
#